data_AF-R9JAH1-F1
#
_entry.id   AF-R9JAH1-F1
#
_cell.length_a   1.000
_cell.length_b   1.000
_cell.length_c   1.000
_cell.angle_alpha   90.00
_cell.angle_beta   90.00
_cell.angle_gamma   90.00
#
_symmetry.space_group_name_H-M   'P 1'
#
loop_
_entity.id
_entity.type
_entity.pdbx_description
1 polymer ?
#
loop_
_entity_poly.entity_id
_entity_poly.type
_entity_poly.pdbx_seq_one_letter_code
_entity_poly.pdbx_strand_id
1 'polypeptide(L)'
;MELAPDETSAPEKAEIGFYKKSEDPGVEAARSWMGAEPENTDTEDYFAVDLGEDRAAHIKAERYNQKIDNDSSFLWMEGSNFIEEETIEDEEMQSEYYSSFGMDTNGYTEKFHELADAYRECMDKITFTEEDGKEQAEQILEDLGIDDMGIVDSGRAVWFPKGACSEKNGLGLGSDALWQGDLDKGLPGYLYSFSRSVEGLTSVSEGMAAEGTVDSYVPPFQIETISILITEEGVKYFKWDGIAEEVRTVTENTKLLPFEKIQAKLTDQIFYWYSGKGQSANDTTLLEYDVVNAKLQYTYTTAYQEPEHAWLVPAWIFTVQESIGGNSLQNLSYVINAYDGSVIGEVY
;
A
#
# COMPACT_ATOMS: atom_id res chain seq x y z
N MET A 1 37.40 -11.31 -51.04
CA MET A 1 36.13 -11.76 -50.45
C MET A 1 36.32 -11.68 -48.96
N GLU A 2 35.89 -10.57 -48.36
CA GLU A 2 35.68 -10.49 -46.91
C GLU A 2 34.47 -11.36 -46.56
N LEU A 3 34.63 -12.22 -45.56
CA LEU A 3 33.53 -12.95 -44.95
C LEU A 3 32.96 -12.05 -43.85
N ALA A 4 31.65 -11.84 -43.90
CA ALA A 4 30.91 -11.06 -42.91
C ALA A 4 31.06 -11.65 -41.49
N PRO A 5 30.98 -10.83 -40.42
CA PRO A 5 31.01 -11.33 -39.06
C PRO A 5 29.73 -12.11 -38.75
N ASP A 6 29.89 -13.25 -38.07
CA ASP A 6 28.80 -14.08 -37.55
C ASP A 6 27.83 -13.24 -36.73
N GLU A 7 26.54 -13.36 -37.04
CA GLU A 7 25.45 -12.85 -36.21
C GLU A 7 25.55 -13.50 -34.83
N THR A 8 25.81 -12.68 -33.80
CA THR A 8 25.66 -13.08 -32.39
C THR A 8 24.25 -13.63 -32.19
N SER A 9 24.19 -14.93 -31.90
CA SER A 9 22.95 -15.62 -31.53
C SER A 9 22.27 -14.91 -30.35
N ALA A 10 20.97 -14.63 -30.49
CA ALA A 10 20.15 -14.15 -29.39
C ALA A 10 20.29 -15.07 -28.16
N PRO A 11 20.28 -14.52 -26.93
CA PRO A 11 20.40 -15.34 -25.72
C PRO A 11 19.29 -16.41 -25.70
N GLU A 12 19.67 -17.67 -25.53
CA GLU A 12 18.75 -18.77 -25.27
C GLU A 12 17.86 -18.37 -24.09
N LYS A 13 16.53 -18.34 -24.29
CA LYS A 13 15.58 -18.20 -23.18
C LYS A 13 15.80 -19.40 -22.26
N ALA A 14 16.40 -19.17 -21.10
CA ALA A 14 16.49 -20.18 -20.06
C ALA A 14 15.08 -20.71 -19.76
N GLU A 15 14.91 -22.04 -19.79
CA GLU A 15 13.64 -22.66 -19.35
C GLU A 15 13.48 -22.39 -17.85
N ILE A 16 12.51 -21.54 -17.49
CA ILE A 16 12.21 -21.25 -16.09
C ILE A 16 11.44 -22.44 -15.52
N GLY A 17 12.05 -23.13 -14.55
CA GLY A 17 11.40 -24.20 -13.80
C GLY A 17 10.35 -23.65 -12.83
N PHE A 18 9.17 -24.29 -12.79
CA PHE A 18 8.10 -23.99 -11.85
C PHE A 18 8.04 -25.06 -10.77
N TYR A 19 8.14 -24.66 -9.51
CA TYR A 19 8.09 -25.56 -8.36
C TYR A 19 6.94 -25.16 -7.44
N LYS A 20 6.29 -26.13 -6.79
CA LYS A 20 5.29 -25.83 -5.75
C LYS A 20 5.95 -24.94 -4.69
N LYS A 21 5.30 -23.82 -4.36
CA LYS A 21 5.79 -22.87 -3.36
C LYS A 21 6.14 -23.59 -2.06
N SER A 22 7.37 -23.41 -1.56
CA SER A 22 7.74 -23.87 -0.22
C SER A 22 7.17 -22.93 0.83
N GLU A 23 6.41 -23.45 1.78
CA GLU A 23 6.00 -22.69 2.96
C GLU A 23 7.13 -22.68 4.00
N ASP A 24 7.21 -21.58 4.76
CA ASP A 24 8.08 -21.50 5.92
C ASP A 24 7.65 -22.57 6.97
N PRO A 25 8.54 -23.49 7.37
CA PRO A 25 8.23 -24.50 8.38
C PRO A 25 7.77 -23.91 9.71
N GLY A 26 8.21 -22.69 10.04
CA GLY A 26 7.71 -21.92 11.17
C GLY A 26 6.22 -21.64 11.01
N VAL A 27 5.80 -21.05 9.88
CA VAL A 27 4.39 -20.76 9.57
C VAL A 27 3.56 -22.04 9.64
N GLU A 28 4.04 -23.13 9.05
CA GLU A 28 3.39 -24.44 9.09
C GLU A 28 3.17 -24.92 10.53
N ALA A 29 4.19 -24.78 11.39
CA ALA A 29 4.10 -25.17 12.80
C ALA A 29 3.14 -24.27 13.60
N ALA A 30 3.17 -22.95 13.37
CA ALA A 30 2.37 -21.98 14.11
C ALA A 30 0.88 -21.99 13.74
N ARG A 31 0.51 -22.46 12.54
CA ARG A 31 -0.91 -22.65 12.15
C ARG A 31 -1.71 -23.44 13.18
N SER A 32 -1.09 -24.47 13.75
CA SER A 32 -1.71 -25.31 14.80
C SER A 32 -2.02 -24.54 16.09
N TRP A 33 -1.31 -23.44 16.37
CA TRP A 33 -1.47 -22.62 17.58
C TRP A 33 -2.33 -21.40 17.33
N MET A 34 -2.30 -20.83 16.12
CA MET A 34 -3.07 -19.64 15.74
C MET A 34 -4.54 -19.96 15.46
N GLY A 35 -4.92 -21.24 15.35
CA GLY A 35 -6.29 -21.64 14.98
C GLY A 35 -6.68 -21.19 13.57
N ALA A 36 -5.71 -20.74 12.77
CA ALA A 36 -5.88 -20.39 11.38
C ALA A 36 -6.05 -21.69 10.58
N GLU A 37 -7.19 -21.86 9.92
CA GLU A 37 -7.29 -22.88 8.88
C GLU A 37 -6.25 -22.57 7.79
N PRO A 38 -5.66 -23.60 7.15
CA PRO A 38 -4.78 -23.36 6.02
C PRO A 38 -5.51 -22.47 5.00
N GLU A 39 -4.84 -21.44 4.48
CA GLU A 39 -5.31 -20.76 3.27
C GLU A 39 -5.67 -21.86 2.27
N ASN A 40 -6.91 -21.86 1.79
CA ASN A 40 -7.39 -22.89 0.87
C ASN A 40 -6.79 -22.61 -0.53
N THR A 41 -5.49 -22.85 -0.62
CA THR A 41 -4.64 -22.66 -1.80
C THR A 41 -4.83 -23.78 -2.83
N ASP A 42 -5.58 -24.83 -2.47
CA ASP A 42 -6.04 -25.90 -3.38
C ASP A 42 -7.43 -25.56 -3.98
N THR A 43 -7.66 -24.29 -4.33
CA THR A 43 -8.84 -23.84 -5.08
C THR A 43 -8.44 -23.54 -6.53
N GLU A 44 -9.39 -23.66 -7.46
CA GLU A 44 -9.14 -23.28 -8.87
C GLU A 44 -8.84 -21.78 -9.05
N ASP A 45 -9.07 -20.99 -8.00
CA ASP A 45 -8.91 -19.54 -7.97
C ASP A 45 -7.54 -19.09 -7.44
N TYR A 46 -6.68 -20.02 -7.00
CA TYR A 46 -5.35 -19.71 -6.43
C TYR A 46 -4.21 -20.41 -7.19
N PHE A 47 -3.12 -19.69 -7.40
CA PHE A 47 -1.89 -20.21 -7.99
C PHE A 47 -0.66 -19.68 -7.25
N ALA A 48 0.24 -20.57 -6.80
CA ALA A 48 1.53 -20.16 -6.23
C ALA A 48 2.68 -21.11 -6.59
N VAL A 49 3.78 -20.52 -7.03
CA VAL A 49 4.97 -21.25 -7.48
C VAL A 49 6.25 -20.52 -7.12
N ASP A 50 7.30 -21.28 -6.82
CA ASP A 50 8.67 -20.79 -6.78
C ASP A 50 9.31 -20.94 -8.16
N LEU A 51 10.15 -19.98 -8.54
CA LEU A 51 10.83 -19.89 -9.82
C LEU A 51 12.33 -20.15 -9.68
N GLY A 52 12.91 -20.84 -10.64
CA GLY A 52 14.35 -21.10 -10.70
C GLY A 52 14.78 -22.25 -9.78
N GLU A 53 15.99 -22.77 -10.02
CA GLU A 53 16.53 -23.89 -9.21
C GLU A 53 16.81 -23.47 -7.75
N ASP A 54 17.20 -22.22 -7.55
CA ASP A 54 17.46 -21.60 -6.25
C ASP A 54 16.19 -21.14 -5.54
N ARG A 55 15.05 -21.09 -6.24
CA ARG A 55 13.75 -20.66 -5.70
C ARG A 55 13.83 -19.29 -5.04
N ALA A 56 14.60 -18.39 -5.66
CA ALA A 56 14.81 -17.04 -5.17
C ALA A 56 13.63 -16.12 -5.46
N ALA A 57 12.84 -16.42 -6.50
CA ALA A 57 11.63 -15.69 -6.84
C ALA A 57 10.39 -16.57 -6.73
N HIS A 58 9.23 -15.94 -6.57
CA HIS A 58 7.95 -16.62 -6.52
C HIS A 58 6.84 -15.80 -7.17
N ILE A 59 5.83 -16.51 -7.66
CA ILE A 59 4.58 -15.95 -8.17
C ILE A 59 3.45 -16.38 -7.24
N LYS A 60 2.54 -15.46 -6.95
CA LYS A 60 1.19 -15.77 -6.46
C LYS A 60 0.17 -15.09 -7.37
N ALA A 61 -0.94 -15.75 -7.63
CA ALA A 61 -2.06 -15.15 -8.34
C ALA A 61 -3.37 -15.65 -7.76
N GLU A 62 -4.33 -14.75 -7.64
CA GLU A 62 -5.66 -15.01 -7.12
C GLU A 62 -6.71 -14.43 -8.04
N ARG A 63 -7.73 -15.23 -8.36
CA ARG A 63 -8.90 -14.79 -9.08
C ARG A 63 -9.95 -14.32 -8.09
N TYR A 64 -10.59 -13.18 -8.40
CA TYR A 64 -11.74 -12.72 -7.64
C TYR A 64 -12.87 -13.76 -7.64
N ASN A 65 -13.34 -14.13 -6.44
CA ASN A 65 -14.45 -15.03 -6.21
C ASN A 65 -15.20 -14.65 -4.92
N GLN A 66 -16.36 -14.01 -5.10
CA GLN A 66 -17.25 -13.58 -4.02
C GLN A 66 -17.60 -14.69 -2.99
N LYS A 67 -17.58 -15.97 -3.37
CA LYS A 67 -17.95 -17.07 -2.43
C LYS A 67 -16.92 -17.31 -1.34
N ILE A 68 -15.67 -16.93 -1.59
CA ILE A 68 -14.55 -17.07 -0.66
C ILE A 68 -14.09 -15.72 -0.12
N ASP A 69 -14.80 -14.63 -0.46
CA ASP A 69 -14.58 -13.28 0.05
C ASP A 69 -13.12 -12.81 -0.15
N ASN A 70 -12.59 -13.00 -1.36
CA ASN A 70 -11.24 -12.58 -1.74
C ASN A 70 -11.25 -11.46 -2.77
N ASP A 71 -10.09 -10.82 -2.96
CA ASP A 71 -9.81 -9.88 -4.04
C ASP A 71 -8.99 -10.54 -5.17
N SER A 72 -9.03 -9.96 -6.36
CA SER A 72 -8.11 -10.36 -7.44
C SER A 72 -6.71 -9.83 -7.16
N SER A 73 -5.69 -10.67 -7.37
CA SER A 73 -4.30 -10.23 -7.25
C SER A 73 -3.33 -10.99 -8.15
N PHE A 74 -2.23 -10.33 -8.49
CA PHE A 74 -1.05 -10.94 -9.09
C PHE A 74 0.19 -10.40 -8.40
N LEU A 75 1.08 -11.29 -7.97
CA LEU A 75 2.34 -10.97 -7.30
C LEU A 75 3.47 -11.71 -7.99
N TRP A 76 4.52 -10.97 -8.33
CA TRP A 76 5.85 -11.49 -8.56
C TRP A 76 6.82 -10.82 -7.59
N MET A 77 7.64 -11.62 -6.92
CA MET A 77 8.68 -11.12 -6.00
C MET A 77 9.93 -11.97 -6.13
N GLU A 78 11.07 -11.31 -6.27
CA GLU A 78 12.38 -11.90 -5.99
C GLU A 78 12.77 -11.59 -4.53
N GLY A 79 13.44 -12.51 -3.85
CA GLY A 79 13.85 -12.33 -2.45
C GLY A 79 12.80 -12.74 -1.44
N SER A 80 12.93 -12.25 -0.20
CA SER A 80 12.02 -12.58 0.91
C SER A 80 11.10 -11.43 1.30
N ASN A 81 11.60 -10.21 1.37
CA ASN A 81 10.84 -9.05 1.83
C ASN A 81 11.49 -7.73 1.43
N PHE A 82 10.81 -6.62 1.69
CA PHE A 82 11.38 -5.28 1.65
C PHE A 82 10.77 -4.42 2.75
N ILE A 83 11.50 -3.41 3.18
CA ILE A 83 11.09 -2.45 4.21
C ILE A 83 11.04 -1.06 3.60
N GLU A 84 9.90 -0.41 3.73
CA GLU A 84 9.63 0.95 3.25
C GLU A 84 10.04 1.98 4.29
N GLU A 85 10.48 3.16 3.85
CA GLU A 85 10.82 4.25 4.75
C GLU A 85 9.61 4.71 5.60
N GLU A 86 8.42 4.76 4.99
CA GLU A 86 7.18 5.10 5.70
C GLU A 86 6.92 4.15 6.88
N THR A 87 7.16 2.85 6.71
CA THR A 87 7.04 1.87 7.82
C THR A 87 7.99 2.20 8.97
N ILE A 88 9.19 2.71 8.67
CA ILE A 88 10.16 3.10 9.70
C ILE A 88 9.67 4.35 10.43
N GLU A 89 9.16 5.35 9.70
CA GLU A 89 8.64 6.60 10.26
C GLU A 89 7.43 6.36 11.17
N ASP A 90 6.49 5.49 10.77
CA ASP A 90 5.32 5.13 11.57
C ASP A 90 5.70 4.42 12.87
N GLU A 91 6.60 3.44 12.79
CA GLU A 91 7.10 2.72 13.96
C GLU A 91 7.94 3.63 14.88
N GLU A 92 8.69 4.58 14.33
CA GLU A 92 9.41 5.62 15.08
C GLU A 92 8.42 6.48 15.88
N MET A 93 7.39 7.03 15.19
CA MET A 93 6.34 7.84 15.81
C MET A 93 5.60 7.07 16.91
N GLN A 94 5.27 5.79 16.68
CA GLN A 94 4.65 4.96 17.70
C GLN A 94 5.57 4.72 18.90
N SER A 95 6.86 4.47 18.65
CA SER A 95 7.84 4.26 19.72
C SER A 95 7.99 5.50 20.62
N GLU A 96 8.07 6.69 20.02
CA GLU A 96 8.11 7.98 20.73
C GLU A 96 6.82 8.22 21.53
N TYR A 97 5.67 7.92 20.93
CA TYR A 97 4.39 8.03 21.61
C TYR A 97 4.35 7.20 22.89
N TYR A 98 4.67 5.90 22.82
CA TYR A 98 4.69 5.04 24.02
C TYR A 98 5.74 5.48 25.04
N SER A 99 6.91 5.94 24.58
CA SER A 99 7.96 6.50 25.43
C SER A 99 7.47 7.72 26.21
N SER A 100 6.69 8.60 25.58
CA SER A 100 6.13 9.81 26.23
C SER A 100 5.22 9.49 27.43
N PHE A 101 4.57 8.32 27.44
CA PHE A 101 3.77 7.82 28.56
C PHE A 101 4.60 7.07 29.62
N GLY A 102 5.93 7.03 29.48
CA GLY A 102 6.81 6.29 30.37
C GLY A 102 6.69 4.77 30.21
N MET A 103 6.20 4.29 29.06
CA MET A 103 6.08 2.86 28.78
C MET A 103 7.38 2.25 28.23
N ASP A 104 8.35 3.07 27.81
CA ASP A 104 9.68 2.60 27.47
C ASP A 104 10.46 2.25 28.76
N THR A 105 10.50 0.95 29.07
CA THR A 105 11.12 0.42 30.29
C THR A 105 12.46 -0.28 30.02
N ASN A 106 12.85 -0.41 28.76
CA ASN A 106 14.00 -1.23 28.33
C ASN A 106 14.94 -0.51 27.35
N GLY A 107 14.70 0.78 27.05
CA GLY A 107 15.48 1.56 26.09
C GLY A 107 15.17 1.13 24.65
N TYR A 108 13.93 0.73 24.39
CA TYR A 108 13.48 0.33 23.05
C TYR A 108 13.57 1.49 22.07
N THR A 109 13.11 2.68 22.49
CA THR A 109 13.02 3.88 21.63
C THR A 109 14.40 4.28 21.11
N GLU A 110 15.41 4.36 22.00
CA GLU A 110 16.78 4.72 21.62
C GLU A 110 17.38 3.73 20.62
N LYS A 111 17.19 2.43 20.83
CA LYS A 111 17.65 1.40 19.89
C LYS A 111 16.90 1.42 18.57
N PHE A 112 15.62 1.78 18.60
CA PHE A 112 14.83 1.90 17.38
C PHE A 112 15.34 3.06 16.53
N HIS A 113 15.67 4.21 17.13
CA HIS A 113 16.31 5.30 16.40
C HIS A 113 17.65 4.87 15.77
N GLU A 114 18.51 4.14 16.50
CA GLU A 114 19.75 3.59 15.93
C GLU A 114 19.49 2.67 14.73
N LEU A 115 18.43 1.85 14.80
CA LEU A 115 18.02 0.98 13.70
C LEU A 115 17.49 1.80 12.51
N ALA A 116 16.59 2.75 12.75
CA ALA A 116 16.02 3.63 11.74
C ALA A 116 17.12 4.41 10.99
N ASP A 117 18.09 4.95 11.71
CA ASP A 117 19.25 5.62 11.13
C ASP A 117 20.08 4.66 10.25
N ALA A 118 20.30 3.41 10.68
CA ALA A 118 21.00 2.43 9.86
C ALA A 118 20.26 2.08 8.55
N TYR A 119 18.93 2.01 8.57
CA TYR A 119 18.13 1.85 7.36
C TYR A 119 18.25 3.07 6.44
N ARG A 120 18.15 4.29 6.98
CA ARG A 120 18.31 5.54 6.21
C ARG A 120 19.70 5.63 5.58
N GLU A 121 20.76 5.29 6.33
CA GLU A 121 22.12 5.20 5.79
C GLU A 121 22.25 4.15 4.67
N CYS A 122 21.46 3.08 4.72
CA CYS A 122 21.40 2.10 3.63
C CYS A 122 20.67 2.67 2.41
N MET A 123 19.53 3.33 2.61
CA MET A 123 18.76 4.00 1.56
C MET A 123 19.53 5.15 0.89
N ASP A 124 20.43 5.83 1.61
CA ASP A 124 21.29 6.88 1.03
C ASP A 124 22.31 6.33 0.00
N LYS A 125 22.44 5.00 -0.11
CA LYS A 125 23.31 4.34 -1.11
C LYS A 125 22.63 4.15 -2.46
N ILE A 126 21.37 4.56 -2.65
CA ILE A 126 20.69 4.50 -3.95
C ILE A 126 21.53 5.24 -5.01
N THR A 127 21.76 4.57 -6.14
CA THR A 127 22.68 5.04 -7.18
C THR A 127 22.00 5.70 -8.38
N PHE A 128 20.66 5.71 -8.41
CA PHE A 128 19.83 6.27 -9.48
C PHE A 128 18.80 7.25 -8.91
N THR A 129 18.21 8.10 -9.75
CA THR A 129 17.21 9.06 -9.26
C THR A 129 15.82 8.42 -9.17
N GLU A 130 14.95 9.00 -8.33
CA GLU A 130 13.55 8.60 -8.24
C GLU A 130 12.82 8.67 -9.60
N GLU A 131 13.14 9.66 -10.44
CA GLU A 131 12.54 9.78 -11.77
C GLU A 131 13.05 8.69 -12.73
N ASP A 132 14.35 8.34 -12.69
CA ASP A 132 14.89 7.27 -13.54
C ASP A 132 14.22 5.93 -13.23
N GLY A 133 14.01 5.62 -11.94
CA GLY A 133 13.28 4.42 -11.54
C GLY A 133 11.80 4.48 -11.91
N LYS A 134 11.18 5.65 -11.85
CA LYS A 134 9.79 5.85 -12.25
C LYS A 134 9.61 5.61 -13.76
N GLU A 135 10.50 6.14 -14.60
CA GLU A 135 10.47 5.87 -16.05
C GLU A 135 10.58 4.37 -16.33
N GLN A 136 11.40 3.64 -15.57
CA GLN A 136 11.49 2.18 -15.66
C GLN A 136 10.20 1.48 -15.20
N ALA A 137 9.56 1.95 -14.11
CA ALA A 137 8.27 1.42 -13.65
C ALA A 137 7.16 1.63 -14.69
N GLU A 138 7.09 2.83 -15.30
CA GLU A 138 6.14 3.14 -16.37
C GLU A 138 6.39 2.30 -17.63
N GLN A 139 7.65 2.05 -17.98
CA GLN A 139 7.99 1.14 -19.10
C GLN A 139 7.49 -0.28 -18.87
N ILE A 140 7.53 -0.79 -17.63
CA ILE A 140 6.98 -2.11 -17.30
C ILE A 140 5.47 -2.14 -17.53
N LEU A 141 4.75 -1.10 -17.12
CA LEU A 141 3.31 -0.99 -17.36
C LEU A 141 3.00 -0.97 -18.86
N GLU A 142 3.76 -0.18 -19.65
CA GLU A 142 3.63 -0.14 -21.10
C GLU A 142 3.89 -1.52 -21.75
N ASP A 143 4.96 -2.21 -21.33
CA ASP A 143 5.33 -3.54 -21.84
C ASP A 143 4.26 -4.60 -21.52
N LEU A 144 3.54 -4.44 -20.40
CA LEU A 144 2.41 -5.27 -19.99
C LEU A 144 1.09 -4.86 -20.65
N GLY A 145 1.05 -3.74 -21.38
CA GLY A 145 -0.13 -3.20 -22.02
C GLY A 145 -1.14 -2.59 -21.05
N ILE A 146 -0.65 -2.03 -19.93
CA ILE A 146 -1.43 -1.35 -18.90
C ILE A 146 -1.24 0.17 -19.09
N ASP A 147 -2.27 0.86 -19.58
CA ASP A 147 -2.18 2.26 -20.04
C ASP A 147 -3.02 3.26 -19.23
N ASP A 148 -3.89 2.79 -18.34
CA ASP A 148 -4.83 3.59 -17.57
C ASP A 148 -4.38 3.85 -16.11
N MET A 149 -3.08 3.69 -15.84
CA MET A 149 -2.49 3.86 -14.51
C MET A 149 -1.73 5.18 -14.38
N GLY A 150 -1.76 5.78 -13.20
CA GLY A 150 -0.97 6.95 -12.83
C GLY A 150 -0.33 6.77 -11.46
N ILE A 151 0.85 7.37 -11.28
CA ILE A 151 1.57 7.32 -10.00
C ILE A 151 0.76 8.01 -8.90
N VAL A 152 0.58 7.31 -7.79
CA VAL A 152 -0.09 7.79 -6.58
C VAL A 152 0.96 8.23 -5.56
N ASP A 153 1.99 7.40 -5.39
CA ASP A 153 3.03 7.60 -4.40
C ASP A 153 4.34 6.91 -4.80
N SER A 154 5.44 7.38 -4.21
CA SER A 154 6.75 6.75 -4.31
C SER A 154 7.56 6.98 -3.04
N GLY A 155 8.24 5.92 -2.59
CA GLY A 155 9.00 5.93 -1.34
C GLY A 155 10.29 5.13 -1.46
N ARG A 156 11.28 5.48 -0.63
CA ARG A 156 12.51 4.69 -0.50
C ARG A 156 12.20 3.37 0.21
N ALA A 157 12.87 2.31 -0.22
CA ALA A 157 12.75 1.00 0.41
C ALA A 157 14.08 0.26 0.37
N VAL A 158 14.25 -0.69 1.29
CA VAL A 158 15.37 -1.66 1.29
C VAL A 158 14.81 -3.04 0.99
N TRP A 159 15.17 -3.59 -0.17
CA TRP A 159 14.88 -4.97 -0.57
C TRP A 159 15.85 -5.95 0.08
N PHE A 160 15.36 -7.14 0.43
CA PHE A 160 16.18 -8.21 1.00
C PHE A 160 16.13 -9.50 0.16
N PRO A 161 17.29 -10.07 -0.21
CA PRO A 161 17.35 -11.38 -0.82
C PRO A 161 16.88 -12.46 0.16
N LYS A 162 16.54 -13.64 -0.37
CA LYS A 162 16.02 -14.76 0.42
C LYS A 162 16.95 -15.12 1.58
N GLY A 163 16.40 -15.16 2.79
CA GLY A 163 17.13 -15.46 4.02
C GLY A 163 17.94 -14.31 4.62
N ALA A 164 17.88 -13.11 4.04
CA ALA A 164 18.44 -11.88 4.62
C ALA A 164 17.43 -11.09 5.46
N CYS A 165 16.15 -11.43 5.39
CA CYS A 165 15.09 -10.89 6.23
C CYS A 165 13.98 -11.97 6.38
N SER A 166 13.08 -11.81 7.35
CA SER A 166 11.88 -12.64 7.43
C SER A 166 11.08 -12.56 6.12
N GLU A 167 10.37 -13.64 5.77
CA GLU A 167 9.50 -13.65 4.60
C GLU A 167 8.38 -12.62 4.76
N LYS A 168 8.00 -11.93 3.66
CA LYS A 168 6.84 -11.02 3.66
C LYS A 168 5.58 -11.80 4.04
N ASN A 169 4.85 -11.29 5.04
CA ASN A 169 3.72 -11.98 5.69
C ASN A 169 4.10 -13.31 6.38
N GLY A 170 5.36 -13.45 6.80
CA GLY A 170 5.84 -14.56 7.63
C GLY A 170 5.38 -14.45 9.08
N LEU A 171 5.89 -15.33 9.94
CA LEU A 171 5.56 -15.29 11.37
C LEU A 171 6.22 -14.11 12.09
N GLY A 172 5.45 -13.46 12.97
CA GLY A 172 5.90 -12.34 13.79
C GLY A 172 4.95 -11.15 13.62
N LEU A 173 5.24 -10.06 14.33
CA LEU A 173 4.67 -8.76 14.00
C LEU A 173 5.38 -8.21 12.76
N GLY A 174 4.69 -7.40 11.95
CA GLY A 174 5.31 -6.78 10.77
C GLY A 174 6.59 -6.01 11.11
N SER A 175 6.61 -5.32 12.26
CA SER A 175 7.78 -4.60 12.77
C SER A 175 8.92 -5.48 13.23
N ASP A 176 8.72 -6.77 13.50
CA ASP A 176 9.83 -7.69 13.80
C ASP A 176 10.77 -7.87 12.59
N ALA A 177 10.27 -7.64 11.37
CA ALA A 177 11.08 -7.70 10.15
C ALA A 177 12.17 -6.61 10.14
N LEU A 178 11.88 -5.43 10.70
CA LEU A 178 12.85 -4.33 10.82
C LEU A 178 14.10 -4.77 11.58
N TRP A 179 13.90 -5.50 12.67
CA TRP A 179 14.97 -6.01 13.55
C TRP A 179 15.70 -7.23 12.98
N GLN A 180 15.13 -7.90 12.00
CA GLN A 180 15.67 -9.14 11.40
C GLN A 180 16.40 -8.92 10.07
N GLY A 181 16.25 -7.74 9.46
CA GLY A 181 16.90 -7.38 8.22
C GLY A 181 18.43 -7.31 8.33
N ASP A 182 19.12 -8.10 7.50
CA ASP A 182 20.57 -8.05 7.31
C ASP A 182 20.91 -6.94 6.31
N LEU A 183 21.13 -5.73 6.82
CA LEU A 183 21.41 -4.53 6.02
C LEU A 183 22.69 -4.63 5.18
N ASP A 184 23.62 -5.53 5.51
CA ASP A 184 24.81 -5.79 4.68
C ASP A 184 24.45 -6.51 3.36
N LYS A 185 23.27 -7.12 3.28
CA LYS A 185 22.73 -7.78 2.09
C LYS A 185 21.54 -7.06 1.46
N GLY A 186 21.01 -6.03 2.12
CA GLY A 186 19.90 -5.24 1.61
C GLY A 186 20.31 -4.41 0.40
N LEU A 187 19.43 -4.31 -0.60
CA LEU A 187 19.60 -3.40 -1.72
C LEU A 187 18.57 -2.29 -1.63
N PRO A 188 19.00 -1.02 -1.55
CA PRO A 188 18.06 0.08 -1.50
C PRO A 188 17.51 0.40 -2.90
N GLY A 189 16.32 0.99 -2.93
CA GLY A 189 15.62 1.33 -4.15
C GLY A 189 14.37 2.18 -3.88
N TYR A 190 13.50 2.26 -4.89
CA TYR A 190 12.23 2.97 -4.79
C TYR A 190 11.07 2.02 -5.05
N LEU A 191 10.07 2.09 -4.18
CA LEU A 191 8.77 1.50 -4.40
C LEU A 191 7.87 2.56 -5.03
N TYR A 192 7.26 2.21 -6.16
CA TYR A 192 6.30 3.05 -6.87
C TYR A 192 4.92 2.43 -6.75
N SER A 193 3.94 3.23 -6.36
CA SER A 193 2.54 2.83 -6.28
C SER A 193 1.73 3.57 -7.33
N PHE A 194 1.05 2.82 -8.18
CA PHE A 194 0.19 3.29 -9.25
C PHE A 194 -1.25 2.89 -8.97
N SER A 195 -2.19 3.71 -9.41
CA SER A 195 -3.59 3.36 -9.42
C SER A 195 -4.26 3.96 -10.64
N ARG A 196 -5.49 3.54 -10.91
CA ARG A 196 -6.26 3.97 -12.07
C ARG A 196 -6.33 5.49 -12.15
N SER A 197 -5.99 6.02 -13.31
CA SER A 197 -5.95 7.44 -13.63
C SER A 197 -6.99 7.78 -14.69
N VAL A 198 -7.90 8.69 -14.34
CA VAL A 198 -8.93 9.19 -15.27
C VAL A 198 -8.70 10.68 -15.45
N GLU A 199 -8.37 11.08 -16.69
CA GLU A 199 -8.08 12.47 -17.06
C GLU A 199 -6.99 13.13 -16.17
N GLY A 200 -6.02 12.34 -15.70
CA GLY A 200 -4.90 12.79 -14.87
C GLY A 200 -5.19 12.84 -13.36
N LEU A 201 -6.37 12.39 -12.91
CA LEU A 201 -6.66 12.18 -11.50
C LEU A 201 -6.56 10.69 -11.16
N THR A 202 -5.73 10.35 -10.19
CA THR A 202 -5.56 8.97 -9.71
C THR A 202 -6.67 8.55 -8.75
N SER A 203 -6.70 7.26 -8.41
CA SER A 203 -7.68 6.67 -7.49
C SER A 203 -7.02 6.29 -6.15
N VAL A 204 -7.72 6.45 -5.02
CA VAL A 204 -7.21 6.10 -3.67
C VAL A 204 -8.30 5.51 -2.77
N SER A 205 -7.93 4.53 -1.94
CA SER A 205 -8.88 3.76 -1.11
C SER A 205 -9.00 4.27 0.32
N GLU A 206 -8.30 5.35 0.65
CA GLU A 206 -8.26 5.86 2.01
C GLU A 206 -9.56 6.56 2.38
N GLY A 207 -9.96 6.48 3.64
CA GLY A 207 -11.07 7.25 4.18
C GLY A 207 -11.59 6.67 5.48
N MET A 208 -11.77 7.53 6.49
CA MET A 208 -12.53 7.24 7.69
C MET A 208 -13.81 8.07 7.74
N ALA A 209 -14.84 7.50 8.34
CA ALA A 209 -16.06 8.18 8.74
C ALA A 209 -16.13 8.22 10.28
N ALA A 210 -16.47 9.36 10.86
CA ALA A 210 -16.60 9.45 12.31
C ALA A 210 -17.93 8.85 12.81
N GLU A 211 -17.94 8.25 14.00
CA GLU A 211 -19.16 7.80 14.69
C GLU A 211 -20.23 8.91 14.75
N GLY A 212 -21.45 8.63 14.28
CA GLY A 212 -22.55 9.60 14.15
C GLY A 212 -22.81 10.11 12.73
N THR A 213 -21.99 9.71 11.75
CA THR A 213 -22.21 10.01 10.33
C THR A 213 -23.41 9.24 9.78
N VAL A 214 -24.41 9.94 9.25
CA VAL A 214 -25.68 9.36 8.76
C VAL A 214 -25.61 8.88 7.30
N ASP A 215 -24.61 9.36 6.55
CA ASP A 215 -24.42 9.11 5.11
C ASP A 215 -22.97 8.64 4.83
N SER A 216 -22.51 7.61 5.54
CA SER A 216 -21.22 6.95 5.26
C SER A 216 -21.39 5.66 4.46
N TYR A 217 -20.34 5.30 3.72
CA TYR A 217 -20.30 4.07 2.94
C TYR A 217 -18.85 3.54 2.83
N VAL A 218 -18.71 2.22 2.71
CA VAL A 218 -17.43 1.50 2.62
C VAL A 218 -17.28 0.81 1.25
N PRO A 219 -16.19 1.05 0.48
CA PRO A 219 -15.78 0.30 -0.71
C PRO A 219 -16.14 -1.19 -0.71
N PRO A 220 -16.92 -1.71 -1.69
CA PRO A 220 -17.21 -3.15 -1.79
C PRO A 220 -16.02 -3.95 -2.34
N PHE A 221 -15.02 -3.28 -2.92
CA PHE A 221 -13.81 -3.89 -3.48
C PHE A 221 -12.60 -3.04 -3.13
N GLN A 222 -11.45 -3.68 -3.06
CA GLN A 222 -10.17 -2.97 -3.03
C GLN A 222 -10.00 -2.15 -4.32
N ILE A 223 -9.40 -0.97 -4.21
CA ILE A 223 -9.02 -0.18 -5.38
C ILE A 223 -7.87 -0.86 -6.10
N GLU A 224 -7.97 -0.80 -7.42
CA GLU A 224 -6.94 -1.30 -8.32
C GLU A 224 -5.62 -0.55 -8.11
N THR A 225 -4.61 -1.27 -7.67
CA THR A 225 -3.29 -0.70 -7.34
C THR A 225 -2.19 -1.60 -7.88
N ILE A 226 -1.16 -0.99 -8.46
CA ILE A 226 0.07 -1.67 -8.88
C ILE A 226 1.24 -1.10 -8.07
N SER A 227 2.00 -1.97 -7.42
CA SER A 227 3.21 -1.61 -6.69
C SER A 227 4.44 -2.26 -7.32
N ILE A 228 5.47 -1.46 -7.63
CA ILE A 228 6.69 -1.91 -8.30
C ILE A 228 7.92 -1.45 -7.50
N LEU A 229 8.76 -2.39 -7.06
CA LEU A 229 10.04 -2.07 -6.40
C LEU A 229 11.18 -2.21 -7.40
N ILE A 230 11.96 -1.14 -7.55
CA ILE A 230 13.13 -1.09 -8.42
C ILE A 230 14.36 -0.81 -7.56
N THR A 231 15.40 -1.61 -7.73
CA THR A 231 16.74 -1.37 -7.17
C THR A 231 17.75 -1.17 -8.30
N GLU A 232 19.02 -0.94 -7.97
CA GLU A 232 20.08 -0.86 -8.99
C GLU A 232 20.24 -2.13 -9.82
N GLU A 233 19.75 -3.27 -9.32
CA GLU A 233 19.72 -4.55 -10.04
C GLU A 233 18.45 -4.76 -10.88
N GLY A 234 17.56 -3.77 -10.92
CA GLY A 234 16.28 -3.82 -11.62
C GLY A 234 15.10 -4.14 -10.72
N VAL A 235 14.04 -4.70 -11.32
CA VAL A 235 12.76 -4.96 -10.63
C VAL A 235 12.92 -6.11 -9.65
N LYS A 236 12.51 -5.89 -8.40
CA LYS A 236 12.52 -6.91 -7.34
C LYS A 236 11.11 -7.32 -6.89
N TYR A 237 10.11 -6.50 -7.16
CA TYR A 237 8.73 -6.74 -6.77
C TYR A 237 7.77 -6.10 -7.77
N PHE A 238 6.71 -6.83 -8.08
CA PHE A 238 5.55 -6.36 -8.83
C PHE A 238 4.31 -6.97 -8.18
N LYS A 239 3.37 -6.14 -7.73
CA LYS A 239 2.06 -6.59 -7.24
C LYS A 239 0.97 -5.78 -7.89
N TRP A 240 -0.08 -6.44 -8.35
CA TRP A 240 -1.29 -5.85 -8.90
C TRP A 240 -2.46 -6.40 -8.10
N ASP A 241 -3.11 -5.54 -7.33
CA ASP A 241 -4.28 -5.88 -6.51
C ASP A 241 -5.54 -5.23 -7.08
N GLY A 242 -6.70 -5.83 -6.82
CA GLY A 242 -8.00 -5.26 -7.17
C GLY A 242 -8.21 -5.11 -8.68
N ILE A 243 -7.64 -6.00 -9.48
CA ILE A 243 -7.69 -5.98 -10.95
C ILE A 243 -9.14 -5.85 -11.42
N ALA A 244 -9.45 -4.79 -12.15
CA ALA A 244 -10.82 -4.42 -12.52
C ALA A 244 -10.98 -4.10 -14.02
N GLU A 245 -12.18 -4.26 -14.55
CA GLU A 245 -12.53 -3.91 -15.93
C GLU A 245 -13.53 -2.73 -15.96
N GLU A 246 -13.34 -1.80 -16.89
CA GLU A 246 -14.35 -0.77 -17.13
C GLU A 246 -15.56 -1.33 -17.85
N VAL A 247 -16.70 -1.37 -17.17
CA VAL A 247 -17.94 -1.86 -17.78
C VAL A 247 -18.67 -0.75 -18.54
N ARG A 248 -18.75 0.45 -17.97
CA ARG A 248 -19.41 1.62 -18.58
C ARG A 248 -19.13 2.92 -17.84
N THR A 249 -19.20 4.03 -18.57
CA THR A 249 -19.38 5.37 -18.00
C THR A 249 -20.87 5.64 -17.73
N VAL A 250 -21.21 6.02 -16.49
CA VAL A 250 -22.62 6.35 -16.12
C VAL A 250 -22.97 7.81 -16.41
N THR A 251 -22.04 8.71 -16.12
CA THR A 251 -22.22 10.16 -16.26
C THR A 251 -20.90 10.78 -16.67
N GLU A 252 -20.94 11.62 -17.71
CA GLU A 252 -19.80 12.44 -18.14
C GLU A 252 -19.96 13.88 -17.66
N ASN A 253 -18.85 14.61 -17.50
CA ASN A 253 -18.84 16.05 -17.22
C ASN A 253 -19.69 16.45 -16.00
N THR A 254 -19.63 15.61 -14.95
CA THR A 254 -20.41 15.78 -13.75
C THR A 254 -20.05 17.08 -13.04
N LYS A 255 -21.08 17.88 -12.71
CA LYS A 255 -20.87 19.11 -11.94
C LYS A 255 -20.62 18.76 -10.47
N LEU A 256 -19.40 19.03 -10.01
CA LEU A 256 -19.02 18.86 -8.61
C LEU A 256 -19.74 19.87 -7.69
N LEU A 257 -19.87 19.51 -6.43
CA LEU A 257 -20.34 20.43 -5.39
C LEU A 257 -19.37 21.61 -5.22
N PRO A 258 -19.90 22.80 -4.85
CA PRO A 258 -19.06 23.90 -4.41
C PRO A 258 -18.16 23.48 -3.25
N PHE A 259 -16.90 23.89 -3.29
CA PHE A 259 -15.90 23.49 -2.29
C PHE A 259 -16.32 23.91 -0.86
N GLU A 260 -17.07 25.00 -0.70
CA GLU A 260 -17.57 25.45 0.60
C GLU A 260 -18.52 24.42 1.25
N LYS A 261 -19.25 23.64 0.44
CA LYS A 261 -20.08 22.55 0.97
C LYS A 261 -19.24 21.36 1.41
N ILE A 262 -18.15 21.07 0.69
CA ILE A 262 -17.20 20.03 1.06
C ILE A 262 -16.49 20.41 2.37
N GLN A 263 -16.07 21.67 2.51
CA GLN A 263 -15.47 22.17 3.76
C GLN A 263 -16.41 22.08 4.95
N ALA A 264 -17.70 22.38 4.75
CA ALA A 264 -18.71 22.22 5.82
C ALA A 264 -18.83 20.75 6.25
N LYS A 265 -18.84 19.81 5.31
CA LYS A 265 -18.86 18.37 5.59
C LYS A 265 -17.60 17.88 6.32
N LEU A 266 -16.42 18.35 5.92
CA LEU A 266 -15.18 18.06 6.64
C LEU A 266 -15.22 18.58 8.08
N THR A 267 -15.74 19.79 8.27
CA THR A 267 -15.89 20.39 9.60
C THR A 267 -16.80 19.55 10.50
N ASP A 268 -17.91 19.03 9.93
CA ASP A 268 -18.80 18.13 10.66
C ASP A 268 -18.07 16.83 11.08
N GLN A 269 -17.25 16.25 10.19
CA GLN A 269 -16.49 15.03 10.50
C GLN A 269 -15.46 15.23 11.62
N ILE A 270 -14.66 16.31 11.55
CA ILE A 270 -13.70 16.66 12.61
C ILE A 270 -14.45 16.89 13.93
N PHE A 271 -15.61 17.56 13.89
CA PHE A 271 -16.42 17.78 15.09
C PHE A 271 -16.95 16.47 15.67
N TYR A 272 -17.42 15.53 14.84
CA TYR A 272 -17.88 14.22 15.30
C TYR A 272 -16.75 13.42 15.95
N TRP A 273 -15.59 13.33 15.29
CA TRP A 273 -14.39 12.70 15.84
C TRP A 273 -14.00 13.31 17.20
N TYR A 274 -13.93 14.63 17.27
CA TYR A 274 -13.66 15.37 18.50
C TYR A 274 -14.69 15.05 19.61
N SER A 275 -15.98 15.02 19.27
CA SER A 275 -17.06 14.77 20.23
C SER A 275 -17.10 13.33 20.73
N GLY A 276 -16.73 12.35 19.89
CA GLY A 276 -16.64 10.93 20.24
C GLY A 276 -15.62 10.66 21.33
N LYS A 277 -14.56 11.47 21.42
CA LYS A 277 -13.53 11.39 22.48
C LYS A 277 -14.01 11.85 23.87
N GLY A 278 -15.28 12.24 24.02
CA GLY A 278 -15.87 12.63 25.30
C GLY A 278 -15.38 13.98 25.84
N GLN A 279 -14.70 14.78 25.01
CA GLN A 279 -14.31 16.15 25.37
C GLN A 279 -15.53 17.07 25.32
N SER A 280 -15.65 17.96 26.33
CA SER A 280 -16.77 18.90 26.35
C SER A 280 -16.59 19.95 25.25
N ALA A 281 -17.69 20.38 24.62
CA ALA A 281 -17.67 21.45 23.62
C ALA A 281 -17.11 22.81 24.12
N ASN A 282 -16.89 22.95 25.44
CA ASN A 282 -16.35 24.14 26.08
C ASN A 282 -14.85 24.04 26.45
N ASP A 283 -14.20 22.91 26.20
CA ASP A 283 -12.77 22.72 26.50
C ASP A 283 -11.93 23.00 25.25
N THR A 284 -11.49 24.24 25.07
CA THR A 284 -10.76 24.70 23.88
C THR A 284 -9.27 24.38 23.92
N THR A 285 -8.81 23.47 24.79
CA THR A 285 -7.43 23.51 25.29
C THR A 285 -6.58 22.25 25.13
N LEU A 286 -7.05 21.21 24.45
CA LEU A 286 -6.28 19.96 24.36
C LEU A 286 -5.89 19.51 22.94
N LEU A 287 -6.77 19.56 21.94
CA LEU A 287 -6.50 19.03 20.61
C LEU A 287 -6.63 20.12 19.53
N GLU A 288 -5.62 20.22 18.67
CA GLU A 288 -5.61 21.07 17.49
C GLU A 288 -5.73 20.18 16.25
N TYR A 289 -6.49 20.63 15.24
CA TYR A 289 -6.73 19.91 14.00
C TYR A 289 -6.40 20.80 12.81
N ASP A 290 -5.34 20.46 12.10
CA ASP A 290 -4.87 21.21 10.93
C ASP A 290 -5.09 20.40 9.67
N VAL A 291 -5.74 21.00 8.67
CA VAL A 291 -5.84 20.39 7.33
C VAL A 291 -4.50 20.58 6.64
N VAL A 292 -3.70 19.52 6.58
CA VAL A 292 -2.35 19.55 5.99
C VAL A 292 -2.35 19.20 4.51
N ASN A 293 -3.39 18.50 4.02
CA ASN A 293 -3.55 18.16 2.62
C ASN A 293 -5.01 18.15 2.18
N ALA A 294 -5.26 18.49 0.91
CA ALA A 294 -6.55 18.40 0.24
C ALA A 294 -6.33 18.07 -1.24
N LYS A 295 -6.68 16.86 -1.66
CA LYS A 295 -6.55 16.39 -3.06
C LYS A 295 -7.92 16.02 -3.62
N LEU A 296 -8.15 16.35 -4.89
CA LEU A 296 -9.28 15.82 -5.66
C LEU A 296 -8.78 14.59 -6.43
N GLN A 297 -9.35 13.43 -6.14
CA GLN A 297 -8.97 12.15 -6.75
C GLN A 297 -10.23 11.31 -6.96
N TYR A 298 -10.08 10.09 -7.49
CA TYR A 298 -11.17 9.13 -7.60
C TYR A 298 -11.15 8.12 -6.46
N THR A 299 -12.30 7.52 -6.17
CA THR A 299 -12.43 6.39 -5.25
C THR A 299 -13.66 5.56 -5.60
N TYR A 300 -13.83 4.40 -4.97
CA TYR A 300 -14.97 3.50 -5.23
C TYR A 300 -16.17 3.78 -4.32
N THR A 301 -17.36 3.85 -4.93
CA THR A 301 -18.67 3.81 -4.24
C THR A 301 -19.51 2.57 -4.63
N THR A 302 -20.42 2.09 -3.78
CA THR A 302 -21.26 0.92 -4.13
C THR A 302 -22.07 1.23 -5.38
N ALA A 303 -22.05 0.33 -6.35
CA ALA A 303 -23.01 0.39 -7.44
C ALA A 303 -24.37 -0.13 -6.96
N TYR A 304 -25.30 0.80 -6.70
CA TYR A 304 -26.65 0.45 -6.23
C TYR A 304 -27.33 -0.53 -7.21
N GLN A 305 -27.81 -1.66 -6.66
CA GLN A 305 -28.42 -2.79 -7.39
C GLN A 305 -27.48 -3.61 -8.28
N GLU A 306 -26.18 -3.32 -8.28
CA GLU A 306 -25.16 -4.01 -9.09
C GLU A 306 -24.00 -4.44 -8.18
N PRO A 307 -24.17 -5.44 -7.30
CA PRO A 307 -23.21 -5.79 -6.25
C PRO A 307 -21.87 -6.35 -6.76
N GLU A 308 -21.76 -6.65 -8.06
CA GLU A 308 -20.52 -7.06 -8.73
C GLU A 308 -19.74 -5.86 -9.29
N HIS A 309 -20.21 -4.63 -9.06
CA HIS A 309 -19.62 -3.41 -9.60
C HIS A 309 -19.43 -2.33 -8.52
N ALA A 310 -18.42 -1.49 -8.72
CA ALA A 310 -18.26 -0.23 -8.00
C ALA A 310 -18.34 0.95 -8.96
N TRP A 311 -18.82 2.08 -8.45
CA TRP A 311 -18.70 3.36 -9.11
C TRP A 311 -17.38 4.01 -8.78
N LEU A 312 -16.56 4.27 -9.80
CA LEU A 312 -15.45 5.19 -9.69
C LEU A 312 -15.99 6.63 -9.67
N VAL A 313 -15.85 7.33 -8.54
CA VAL A 313 -16.41 8.68 -8.34
C VAL A 313 -15.33 9.66 -7.90
N PRO A 314 -15.42 10.93 -8.33
CA PRO A 314 -14.51 11.96 -7.83
C PRO A 314 -14.82 12.27 -6.36
N ALA A 315 -13.78 12.38 -5.54
CA ALA A 315 -13.86 12.67 -4.13
C ALA A 315 -12.71 13.59 -3.68
N TRP A 316 -12.99 14.38 -2.66
CA TRP A 316 -11.98 15.15 -1.95
C TRP A 316 -11.42 14.31 -0.80
N ILE A 317 -10.11 14.08 -0.81
CA ILE A 317 -9.36 13.45 0.27
C ILE A 317 -8.63 14.53 1.06
N PHE A 318 -8.89 14.56 2.36
CA PHE A 318 -8.29 15.47 3.30
C PHE A 318 -7.42 14.72 4.30
N THR A 319 -6.16 15.13 4.43
CA THR A 319 -5.32 14.72 5.55
C THR A 319 -5.40 15.79 6.63
N VAL A 320 -5.86 15.40 7.81
CA VAL A 320 -6.03 16.28 8.97
C VAL A 320 -5.10 15.81 10.08
N GLN A 321 -4.12 16.64 10.42
CA GLN A 321 -3.20 16.38 11.51
C GLN A 321 -3.87 16.74 12.83
N GLU A 322 -3.99 15.76 13.73
CA GLU A 322 -4.39 15.97 15.12
C GLU A 322 -3.12 16.17 15.96
N SER A 323 -3.08 17.22 16.79
CA SER A 323 -1.93 17.51 17.63
C SER A 323 -2.32 17.96 19.05
N ILE A 324 -1.40 17.80 20.01
CA ILE A 324 -1.53 18.30 21.39
C ILE A 324 -0.31 19.11 21.78
N GLY A 325 -0.51 20.38 22.12
CA GLY A 325 0.57 21.27 22.53
C GLY A 325 1.70 21.40 21.49
N GLY A 326 1.37 21.31 20.20
CA GLY A 326 2.31 21.36 19.08
C GLY A 326 2.97 20.04 18.69
N ASN A 327 2.69 18.94 19.40
CA ASN A 327 3.16 17.60 19.02
C ASN A 327 2.10 16.88 18.19
N SER A 328 2.47 16.44 16.99
CA SER A 328 1.61 15.59 16.14
C SER A 328 1.26 14.29 16.88
N LEU A 329 -0.01 13.92 16.88
CA LEU A 329 -0.50 12.67 17.45
C LEU A 329 -0.79 11.64 16.37
N GLN A 330 -1.48 12.07 15.31
CA GLN A 330 -1.87 11.21 14.19
C GLN A 330 -2.34 12.05 13.01
N ASN A 331 -2.37 11.44 11.84
CA ASN A 331 -3.01 11.98 10.64
C ASN A 331 -4.33 11.22 10.39
N LEU A 332 -5.42 11.96 10.25
CA LEU A 332 -6.76 11.45 9.96
C LEU A 332 -7.07 11.70 8.48
N SER A 333 -7.48 10.65 7.74
CA SER A 333 -7.81 10.75 6.31
C SER A 333 -9.33 10.76 6.11
N TYR A 334 -9.91 11.90 5.75
CA TYR A 334 -11.34 12.03 5.49
C TYR A 334 -11.63 12.10 3.99
N VAL A 335 -12.58 11.29 3.51
CA VAL A 335 -12.97 11.28 2.09
C VAL A 335 -14.42 11.66 1.91
N ILE A 336 -14.63 12.66 1.06
CA ILE A 336 -15.93 13.27 0.81
C ILE A 336 -16.23 13.21 -0.68
N ASN A 337 -17.29 12.51 -1.06
CA ASN A 337 -17.75 12.41 -2.43
C ASN A 337 -17.99 13.81 -3.02
N ALA A 338 -17.29 14.15 -4.10
CA ALA A 338 -17.34 15.48 -4.69
C ALA A 338 -18.67 15.75 -5.42
N TYR A 339 -19.46 14.72 -5.70
CA TYR A 339 -20.75 14.83 -6.38
C TYR A 339 -21.91 15.15 -5.43
N ASP A 340 -22.00 14.46 -4.28
CA ASP A 340 -23.14 14.57 -3.37
C ASP A 340 -22.78 14.92 -1.91
N GLY A 341 -21.49 14.90 -1.55
CA GLY A 341 -21.01 15.24 -0.22
C GLY A 341 -21.22 14.15 0.83
N SER A 342 -21.52 12.92 0.41
CA SER A 342 -21.45 11.72 1.26
C SER A 342 -20.02 11.45 1.71
N VAL A 343 -19.88 10.80 2.87
CA VAL A 343 -18.58 10.44 3.44
C VAL A 343 -18.24 9.01 3.02
N ILE A 344 -17.01 8.77 2.59
CA ILE A 344 -16.53 7.47 2.14
C ILE A 344 -15.46 7.02 3.13
N GLY A 345 -15.66 5.86 3.75
CA GLY A 345 -14.75 5.33 4.76
C GLY A 345 -15.41 4.45 5.81
N GLU A 346 -14.59 3.64 6.48
CA GLU A 346 -15.01 2.85 7.63
C GLU A 346 -15.35 3.74 8.83
N VAL A 347 -16.34 3.34 9.62
CA VAL A 347 -16.77 4.11 10.79
C VAL A 347 -15.86 3.79 11.98
N TYR A 348 -15.22 4.82 12.55
CA TYR A 348 -14.35 4.72 13.74
C TYR A 348 -14.92 5.47 14.94
#